data_AF-A0A8T4QB26-F1
#
_entry.id   AF-A0A8T4QB26-F1
#
_cell.length_a   1.000
_cell.length_b   1.000
_cell.length_c   1.000
_cell.angle_alpha   90.00
_cell.angle_beta   90.00
_cell.angle_gamma   90.00
#
_symmetry.space_group_name_H-M   'P 1'
#
loop_
_entity.id
_entity.type
_entity.pdbx_description
1 polymer ?
#
loop_
_entity_poly.entity_id
_entity_poly.type
_entity_poly.pdbx_seq_one_letter_code
_entity_poly.pdbx_strand_id
1 'polypeptide(L)'
;MNLKPTTDELRAWLISSLKHSIQVEYYLNKLNLGNNDLERPHDISGKHSKYKWKVAKGLALQYSDESSEFFKKYVLPSIELHRRQYHHRMWNNEIPYASDDDMKVGAVDSLCSLLDNRKYQGGHHSFEEILPIIRSNESYKQRWFYMVYSQMKKLPLPELSSIISLDDIPNIGVPKEMQGLIVSCTEQALEKFRTKYGYKEL
;
A
#
# COMPACT_ATOMS: atom_id res chain seq x y z
N MET A 1 -16.43 -22.49 7.74
CA MET A 1 -17.10 -21.45 6.91
C MET A 1 -16.04 -20.53 6.33
N ASN A 2 -16.16 -20.13 5.07
CA ASN A 2 -15.31 -19.08 4.49
C ASN A 2 -15.86 -17.73 4.93
N LEU A 3 -15.23 -17.11 5.93
CA LEU A 3 -15.59 -15.78 6.40
C LEU A 3 -15.40 -14.76 5.27
N LYS A 4 -16.36 -13.84 5.14
CA LYS A 4 -16.43 -12.82 4.08
C LYS A 4 -16.59 -11.45 4.76
N PRO A 5 -15.84 -10.42 4.35
CA PRO A 5 -16.01 -9.09 4.90
C PRO A 5 -17.35 -8.48 4.46
N THR A 6 -17.84 -7.52 5.25
CA THR A 6 -18.99 -6.69 4.87
C THR A 6 -18.61 -5.72 3.74
N THR A 7 -19.61 -5.09 3.13
CA THR A 7 -19.37 -4.05 2.11
C THR A 7 -18.55 -2.89 2.69
N ASP A 8 -18.85 -2.47 3.93
CA ASP A 8 -18.17 -1.33 4.56
C ASP A 8 -16.72 -1.65 4.92
N GLU A 9 -16.45 -2.86 5.41
CA GLU A 9 -15.08 -3.33 5.68
C GLU A 9 -14.24 -3.39 4.39
N LEU A 10 -14.83 -3.90 3.30
CA LEU A 10 -14.16 -3.93 2.00
C LEU A 10 -13.95 -2.51 1.45
N ARG A 11 -14.95 -1.62 1.56
CA ARG A 11 -14.83 -0.21 1.11
C ARG A 11 -13.74 0.51 1.88
N ALA A 12 -13.72 0.38 3.21
CA ALA A 12 -12.69 0.97 4.08
C ALA A 12 -11.29 0.47 3.70
N TRP A 13 -11.15 -0.83 3.45
CA TRP A 13 -9.90 -1.42 2.98
C TRP A 13 -9.43 -0.84 1.64
N LEU A 14 -10.33 -0.74 0.66
CA LEU A 14 -9.99 -0.26 -0.68
C LEU A 14 -9.62 1.23 -0.66
N ILE A 15 -10.36 2.07 0.07
CA ILE A 15 -10.03 3.49 0.22
C ILE A 15 -8.68 3.66 0.90
N SER A 16 -8.41 2.91 1.97
CA SER A 16 -7.11 2.93 2.66
C SER A 16 -5.96 2.51 1.73
N SER A 17 -6.15 1.43 0.96
CA SER A 17 -5.16 0.95 -0.01
C SER A 17 -4.93 1.96 -1.14
N LEU A 18 -5.98 2.61 -1.62
CA LEU A 18 -5.91 3.64 -2.66
C LEU A 18 -5.11 4.86 -2.18
N LYS A 19 -5.39 5.36 -0.98
CA LYS A 19 -4.64 6.47 -0.37
C LYS A 19 -3.16 6.15 -0.29
N HIS A 20 -2.82 4.98 0.23
CA HIS A 20 -1.44 4.56 0.36
C HIS A 20 -0.76 4.41 -1.02
N SER A 21 -1.44 3.77 -1.98
CA SER A 21 -0.95 3.65 -3.36
C SER A 21 -0.63 5.02 -3.97
N ILE A 22 -1.56 5.97 -3.89
CA ILE A 22 -1.37 7.33 -4.42
C ILE A 22 -0.23 8.05 -3.68
N GLN A 23 -0.13 7.90 -2.36
CA GLN A 23 0.96 8.50 -1.57
C GLN A 23 2.34 7.99 -2.05
N VAL A 24 2.47 6.67 -2.22
CA VAL A 24 3.70 6.06 -2.72
C VAL A 24 4.00 6.55 -4.12
N GLU A 25 3.02 6.52 -5.04
CA GLU A 25 3.20 6.97 -6.42
C GLU A 25 3.56 8.46 -6.52
N TYR A 26 3.01 9.30 -5.63
CA TYR A 26 3.38 10.71 -5.51
C TYR A 26 4.89 10.86 -5.22
N TYR A 27 5.39 10.16 -4.20
CA TYR A 27 6.80 10.25 -3.82
C TYR A 27 7.73 9.59 -4.83
N LEU A 28 7.36 8.42 -5.38
CA LEU A 28 8.13 7.77 -6.45
C LEU A 28 8.32 8.70 -7.64
N ASN A 29 7.25 9.41 -8.05
CA ASN A 29 7.33 10.40 -9.11
C ASN A 29 8.25 11.58 -8.75
N LYS A 30 8.11 12.18 -7.56
CA LYS A 30 8.94 13.32 -7.14
C LYS A 30 10.42 12.97 -7.01
N LEU A 31 10.73 11.71 -6.70
CA LEU A 31 12.09 11.22 -6.53
C LEU A 31 12.66 10.54 -7.79
N ASN A 32 11.86 10.41 -8.86
CA ASN A 32 12.19 9.69 -10.09
C ASN A 32 12.66 8.24 -9.82
N LEU A 33 11.85 7.50 -9.05
CA LEU A 33 12.10 6.11 -8.63
C LEU A 33 11.03 5.15 -9.16
N GLY A 34 11.37 3.86 -9.15
CA GLY A 34 10.43 2.77 -9.47
C GLY A 34 10.11 2.66 -10.95
N ASN A 35 11.02 3.10 -11.81
CA ASN A 35 10.84 3.08 -13.26
C ASN A 35 10.82 1.65 -13.82
N ASN A 36 11.37 0.68 -13.07
CA ASN A 36 11.45 -0.73 -13.46
C ASN A 36 10.43 -1.62 -12.71
N ASP A 37 9.63 -1.07 -11.80
CA ASP A 37 8.61 -1.86 -11.09
C ASP A 37 7.43 -2.15 -12.03
N LEU A 38 7.33 -3.42 -12.43
CA LEU A 38 6.32 -3.92 -13.38
C LEU A 38 4.92 -4.08 -12.74
N GLU A 39 4.81 -3.98 -11.41
CA GLU A 39 3.54 -4.13 -10.68
C GLU A 39 2.99 -2.78 -10.19
N ARG A 40 3.33 -1.67 -10.88
CA ARG A 40 2.69 -0.35 -10.67
C ARG A 40 1.30 -0.26 -11.32
N PRO A 41 0.36 0.53 -10.76
CA PRO A 41 0.51 1.36 -9.57
C PRO A 41 0.68 0.53 -8.29
N HIS A 42 1.49 1.06 -7.38
CA HIS A 42 1.90 0.40 -6.13
C HIS A 42 0.71 -0.21 -5.41
N ASP A 43 0.87 -1.44 -4.91
CA ASP A 43 -0.11 -2.22 -4.16
C ASP A 43 -1.46 -2.56 -4.81
N ILE A 44 -1.88 -1.90 -5.89
CA ILE A 44 -3.21 -2.12 -6.50
C ILE A 44 -3.13 -2.86 -7.85
N SER A 45 -1.95 -2.87 -8.49
CA SER A 45 -1.65 -3.67 -9.68
C SER A 45 -0.82 -4.94 -9.37
N GLY A 46 -0.77 -5.86 -10.31
CA GLY A 46 -0.04 -7.13 -10.18
C GLY A 46 -0.89 -8.30 -9.66
N LYS A 47 -0.26 -9.49 -9.59
CA LYS A 47 -0.97 -10.75 -9.27
C LYS A 47 -1.34 -10.86 -7.78
N HIS A 48 -0.57 -10.18 -6.94
CA HIS A 48 -0.64 -10.25 -5.49
C HIS A 48 -1.04 -8.91 -4.85
N SER A 49 -1.67 -8.04 -5.66
CA SER A 49 -2.11 -6.72 -5.23
C SER A 49 -3.24 -6.78 -4.19
N LYS A 50 -3.35 -5.71 -3.39
CA LYS A 50 -4.42 -5.45 -2.42
C LYS A 50 -5.81 -5.43 -3.05
N TYR A 51 -5.91 -5.29 -4.37
CA TYR A 51 -7.17 -5.31 -5.14
C TYR A 51 -7.51 -6.69 -5.72
N LYS A 52 -6.63 -7.69 -5.61
CA LYS A 52 -7.02 -9.07 -5.96
C LYS A 52 -7.85 -9.68 -4.84
N TRP A 53 -9.00 -10.25 -5.18
CA TRP A 53 -9.92 -10.85 -4.20
C TRP A 53 -9.27 -11.77 -3.16
N LYS A 54 -8.30 -12.60 -3.57
CA LYS A 54 -7.61 -13.51 -2.65
C LYS A 54 -6.86 -12.78 -1.52
N VAL A 55 -6.45 -11.54 -1.77
CA VAL A 55 -5.77 -10.65 -0.83
C VAL A 55 -6.80 -9.74 -0.13
N ALA A 56 -7.59 -9.00 -0.92
CA ALA A 56 -8.57 -8.02 -0.43
C ALA A 56 -9.53 -8.61 0.61
N LYS A 57 -10.03 -9.84 0.38
CA LYS A 57 -11.03 -10.46 1.26
C LYS A 57 -10.53 -10.67 2.69
N GLY A 58 -9.25 -10.96 2.89
CA GLY A 58 -8.71 -11.22 4.22
C GLY A 58 -8.15 -9.94 4.85
N LEU A 59 -7.59 -9.04 4.05
CA LEU A 59 -7.13 -7.75 4.56
C LEU A 59 -8.29 -6.84 5.01
N ALA A 60 -9.45 -6.92 4.35
CA ALA A 60 -10.65 -6.23 4.81
C ALA A 60 -11.20 -6.78 6.15
N LEU A 61 -10.96 -8.05 6.47
CA LEU A 61 -11.42 -8.62 7.76
C LEU A 61 -10.68 -8.05 8.97
N GLN A 62 -9.58 -7.31 8.80
CA GLN A 62 -8.91 -6.64 9.92
C GLN A 62 -9.81 -5.60 10.62
N TYR A 63 -10.88 -5.15 9.95
CA TYR A 63 -11.86 -4.22 10.51
C TYR A 63 -12.97 -4.93 11.32
N SER A 64 -13.04 -6.26 11.28
CA SER A 64 -14.08 -7.04 11.97
C SER A 64 -13.73 -7.30 13.44
N ASP A 65 -12.49 -7.70 13.71
CA ASP A 65 -12.05 -8.21 15.02
C ASP A 65 -10.55 -7.95 15.20
N GLU A 66 -10.19 -7.29 16.31
CA GLU A 66 -8.81 -6.89 16.64
C GLU A 66 -8.01 -7.98 17.39
N SER A 67 -8.59 -9.15 17.65
CA SER A 67 -7.94 -10.24 18.39
C SER A 67 -6.81 -10.90 17.60
N SER A 68 -5.75 -11.30 18.31
CA SER A 68 -4.58 -11.95 17.70
C SER A 68 -4.93 -13.28 17.02
N GLU A 69 -5.85 -14.07 17.59
CA GLU A 69 -6.28 -15.34 17.01
C GLU A 69 -7.03 -15.14 15.69
N PHE A 70 -7.94 -14.16 15.65
CA PHE A 70 -8.65 -13.82 14.43
C PHE A 70 -7.68 -13.32 13.35
N PHE A 71 -6.77 -12.42 13.71
CA PHE A 71 -5.75 -11.89 12.80
C PHE A 71 -4.91 -13.02 12.17
N LYS A 72 -4.35 -13.91 12.99
CA LYS A 72 -3.50 -15.02 12.52
C LYS A 72 -4.26 -15.95 11.58
N LYS A 73 -5.55 -16.18 11.84
CA LYS A 73 -6.38 -17.13 11.08
C LYS A 73 -6.89 -16.55 9.76
N TYR A 74 -7.31 -15.29 9.74
CA TYR A 74 -8.07 -14.73 8.61
C TYR A 74 -7.33 -13.61 7.85
N VAL A 75 -6.50 -12.82 8.54
CA VAL A 75 -5.83 -11.65 7.95
C VAL A 75 -4.43 -12.00 7.47
N LEU A 76 -3.62 -12.62 8.34
CA LEU A 76 -2.22 -12.94 8.08
C LEU A 76 -1.98 -13.73 6.78
N PRO A 77 -2.80 -14.75 6.41
CA PRO A 77 -2.60 -15.44 5.13
C PRO A 77 -2.72 -14.54 3.91
N SER A 78 -3.52 -13.47 3.98
CA SER A 78 -3.66 -12.49 2.91
C SER A 78 -2.50 -11.50 2.88
N ILE A 79 -1.94 -11.15 4.04
CA ILE A 79 -0.68 -10.38 4.16
C ILE A 79 0.46 -11.17 3.51
N GLU A 80 0.63 -12.45 3.85
CA GLU A 80 1.70 -13.27 3.27
C GLU A 80 1.53 -13.49 1.77
N LEU A 81 0.29 -13.54 1.28
CA LEU A 81 0.04 -13.59 -0.16
C LEU A 81 0.45 -12.28 -0.83
N HIS A 82 0.12 -11.14 -0.22
CA HIS A 82 0.46 -9.81 -0.73
C HIS A 82 1.97 -9.55 -0.74
N ARG A 83 2.70 -10.01 0.28
CA ARG A 83 4.18 -9.93 0.35
C ARG A 83 4.91 -10.61 -0.80
N ARG A 84 4.22 -11.39 -1.64
CA ARG A 84 4.78 -11.95 -2.87
C ARG A 84 4.82 -10.95 -4.03
N GLN A 85 4.31 -9.74 -3.86
CA GLN A 85 4.44 -8.65 -4.83
C GLN A 85 5.91 -8.23 -4.97
N TYR A 86 6.28 -7.77 -6.16
CA TYR A 86 7.65 -7.47 -6.57
C TYR A 86 8.43 -6.66 -5.54
N HIS A 87 7.93 -5.49 -5.13
CA HIS A 87 8.64 -4.58 -4.23
C HIS A 87 8.88 -5.20 -2.84
N HIS A 88 7.97 -6.01 -2.30
CA HIS A 88 8.16 -6.71 -1.02
C HIS A 88 9.29 -7.74 -1.13
N ARG A 89 9.35 -8.47 -2.24
CA ARG A 89 10.38 -9.48 -2.49
C ARG A 89 11.77 -8.87 -2.65
N MET A 90 11.85 -7.72 -3.33
CA MET A 90 13.09 -6.97 -3.46
C MET A 90 13.52 -6.39 -2.11
N TRP A 91 12.62 -5.72 -1.41
CA TRP A 91 12.89 -5.07 -0.13
C TRP A 91 13.34 -6.04 0.97
N ASN A 92 12.78 -7.24 1.01
CA ASN A 92 13.13 -8.28 1.98
C ASN A 92 14.27 -9.20 1.51
N ASN A 93 14.99 -8.81 0.45
CA ASN A 93 16.14 -9.54 -0.08
C ASN A 93 15.84 -11.02 -0.43
N GLU A 94 14.59 -11.31 -0.83
CA GLU A 94 14.22 -12.64 -1.37
C GLU A 94 14.78 -12.84 -2.78
N ILE A 95 15.12 -11.74 -3.44
CA ILE A 95 15.71 -11.69 -4.78
C ILE A 95 17.13 -11.13 -4.67
N PRO A 96 18.18 -11.92 -4.98
CA PRO A 96 19.57 -11.52 -4.75
C PRO A 96 20.06 -10.42 -5.70
N TYR A 97 19.25 -10.01 -6.67
CA TYR A 97 19.57 -8.97 -7.66
C TYR A 97 18.71 -7.72 -7.53
N ALA A 98 18.14 -7.45 -6.34
CA ALA A 98 17.45 -6.20 -6.06
C ALA A 98 18.37 -5.00 -6.35
N SER A 99 17.91 -4.10 -7.21
CA SER A 99 18.66 -2.89 -7.57
C SER A 99 18.54 -1.82 -6.49
N ASP A 100 19.43 -0.81 -6.55
CA ASP A 100 19.32 0.40 -5.72
C ASP A 100 17.94 1.09 -5.87
N ASP A 101 17.33 1.03 -7.06
CA ASP A 101 15.99 1.59 -7.29
C ASP A 101 14.92 0.78 -6.54
N ASP A 102 14.96 -0.54 -6.61
CA ASP A 102 14.02 -1.43 -5.92
C ASP A 102 14.06 -1.25 -4.41
N MET A 103 15.27 -1.11 -3.85
CA MET A 103 15.45 -0.89 -2.42
C MET A 103 14.90 0.49 -2.00
N LYS A 104 15.03 1.51 -2.84
CA LYS A 104 14.43 2.82 -2.56
C LYS A 104 12.92 2.80 -2.69
N VAL A 105 12.35 2.02 -3.63
CA VAL A 105 10.89 1.79 -3.70
C VAL A 105 10.37 1.19 -2.40
N GLY A 106 11.02 0.13 -1.89
CA GLY A 106 10.66 -0.47 -0.61
C GLY A 106 10.78 0.49 0.59
N ALA A 107 11.78 1.39 0.56
CA ALA A 107 11.92 2.45 1.56
C ALA A 107 10.80 3.50 1.44
N VAL A 108 10.40 3.93 0.24
CA VAL A 108 9.27 4.85 0.03
C VAL A 108 7.97 4.24 0.55
N ASP A 109 7.67 3.00 0.17
CA ASP A 109 6.50 2.24 0.66
C ASP A 109 6.49 2.20 2.20
N SER A 110 7.59 1.74 2.80
CA SER A 110 7.70 1.63 4.27
C SER A 110 7.54 2.99 4.97
N LEU A 111 8.10 4.07 4.42
CA LEU A 111 7.94 5.42 4.98
C LEU A 111 6.51 5.93 4.84
N CYS A 112 5.87 5.72 3.69
CA CYS A 112 4.45 6.05 3.49
C CYS A 112 3.56 5.27 4.48
N SER A 113 3.86 3.99 4.74
CA SER A 113 3.15 3.20 5.74
C SER A 113 3.26 3.79 7.15
N LEU A 114 4.39 4.40 7.52
CA LEU A 114 4.56 5.05 8.83
C LEU A 114 3.85 6.41 8.90
N LEU A 115 3.73 7.11 7.76
CA LEU A 115 2.95 8.34 7.64
C LEU A 115 1.44 8.06 7.61
N ASP A 116 1.01 6.82 7.36
CA ASP A 116 -0.40 6.43 7.45
C ASP A 116 -0.83 6.27 8.91
N ASN A 117 -2.08 6.59 9.22
CA ASN A 117 -2.65 6.27 10.53
C ASN A 117 -3.02 4.77 10.63
N ARG A 118 -2.02 3.92 10.89
CA ARG A 118 -2.18 2.47 11.04
C ARG A 118 -2.06 2.08 12.50
N LYS A 119 -3.19 1.78 13.17
CA LYS A 119 -3.23 1.44 14.61
C LYS A 119 -2.21 0.37 15.02
N TYR A 120 -2.04 -0.68 14.22
CA TYR A 120 -1.11 -1.79 14.51
C TYR A 120 0.38 -1.40 14.39
N GLN A 121 0.69 -0.21 13.88
CA GLN A 121 2.04 0.37 13.82
C GLN A 121 2.22 1.51 14.82
N GLY A 122 1.32 1.67 15.80
CA GLY A 122 1.37 2.79 16.75
C GLY A 122 0.66 4.06 16.27
N GLY A 123 -0.04 4.01 15.13
CA GLY A 123 -0.76 5.15 14.56
C GLY A 123 0.06 5.91 13.52
N HIS A 124 -0.23 7.21 13.38
CA HIS A 124 0.47 8.13 12.48
C HIS A 124 1.79 8.60 13.12
N HIS A 125 2.88 8.59 12.34
CA HIS A 125 4.18 9.10 12.77
C HIS A 125 4.55 10.36 11.97
N SER A 126 5.13 11.34 12.65
CA SER A 126 5.84 12.46 12.04
C SER A 126 7.18 12.03 11.45
N PHE A 127 7.77 12.85 10.58
CA PHE A 127 9.12 12.58 10.07
C PHE A 127 10.16 12.53 11.21
N GLU A 128 9.99 13.31 12.27
CA GLU A 128 10.87 13.30 13.44
C GLU A 128 10.81 11.96 14.19
N GLU A 129 9.61 11.38 14.34
CA GLU A 129 9.37 10.09 15.00
C GLU A 129 9.84 8.88 14.16
N ILE A 130 9.89 9.03 12.84
CA ILE A 130 10.37 8.00 11.92
C ILE A 130 11.89 7.77 12.06
N LEU A 131 12.68 8.78 12.43
CA LEU A 131 14.14 8.66 12.47
C LEU A 131 14.65 7.60 13.49
N PRO A 132 14.12 7.54 14.73
CA PRO A 132 14.36 6.42 15.65
C PRO A 132 13.97 5.06 15.08
N ILE A 133 12.85 4.97 14.35
CA ILE A 133 12.37 3.71 13.75
C ILE A 133 13.38 3.19 12.72
N ILE A 134 13.91 4.08 11.87
CA ILE A 134 14.96 3.74 10.90
C ILE A 134 16.19 3.15 11.61
N ARG A 135 16.63 3.76 12.72
CA ARG A 135 17.81 3.31 13.49
C ARG A 135 17.64 1.90 14.06
N SER A 136 16.42 1.53 14.40
CA SER A 136 16.08 0.20 14.94
C SER A 136 15.89 -0.88 13.87
N ASN A 137 15.89 -0.51 12.58
CA ASN A 137 15.65 -1.45 11.48
C ASN A 137 16.89 -2.32 11.16
N GLU A 138 16.72 -3.33 10.30
CA GLU A 138 17.81 -4.19 9.84
C GLU A 138 18.90 -3.35 9.15
N SER A 139 20.17 -3.58 9.47
CA SER A 139 21.29 -2.74 9.04
C SER A 139 21.35 -2.52 7.52
N TYR A 140 21.01 -3.53 6.72
CA TYR A 140 20.99 -3.44 5.25
C TYR A 140 19.87 -2.54 4.70
N LYS A 141 18.78 -2.33 5.44
CA LYS A 141 17.67 -1.43 5.07
C LYS A 141 17.92 0.01 5.48
N GLN A 142 18.69 0.24 6.54
CA GLN A 142 18.90 1.57 7.13
C GLN A 142 19.44 2.59 6.11
N ARG A 143 20.42 2.20 5.28
CA ARG A 143 20.98 3.06 4.22
C ARG A 143 19.88 3.61 3.31
N TRP A 144 19.02 2.74 2.80
CA TRP A 144 17.96 3.10 1.85
C TRP A 144 16.93 4.00 2.50
N PHE A 145 16.53 3.67 3.73
CA PHE A 145 15.68 4.52 4.54
C PHE A 145 16.25 5.93 4.70
N TYR A 146 17.51 6.08 5.14
CA TYR A 146 18.11 7.40 5.33
C TYR A 146 18.16 8.22 4.04
N MET A 147 18.52 7.57 2.92
CA MET A 147 18.56 8.22 1.60
C MET A 147 17.18 8.78 1.24
N VAL A 148 16.15 7.93 1.25
CA VAL A 148 14.79 8.31 0.85
C VAL A 148 14.17 9.29 1.85
N TYR A 149 14.28 9.03 3.16
CA TYR A 149 13.79 9.90 4.22
C TYR A 149 14.30 11.34 4.08
N SER A 150 15.60 11.50 3.82
CA SER A 150 16.24 12.81 3.68
C SER A 150 15.69 13.64 2.51
N GLN A 151 15.14 12.98 1.50
CA GLN A 151 14.53 13.59 0.32
C GLN A 151 13.03 13.80 0.54
N MET A 152 12.29 12.78 1.01
CA MET A 152 10.84 12.85 1.27
C MET A 152 10.48 13.97 2.24
N LYS A 153 11.24 14.15 3.32
CA LYS A 153 10.94 15.19 4.33
C LYS A 153 11.01 16.63 3.82
N LYS A 154 11.59 16.84 2.63
CA LYS A 154 11.71 18.15 1.96
C LYS A 154 10.56 18.40 0.97
N LEU A 155 9.76 17.38 0.69
CA LEU A 155 8.62 17.44 -0.22
C LEU A 155 7.35 17.72 0.59
N PRO A 156 6.36 18.40 -0.02
CA PRO A 156 5.07 18.57 0.63
C PRO A 156 4.34 17.23 0.74
N LEU A 157 3.55 17.07 1.81
CA LEU A 157 2.67 15.92 1.96
C LEU A 157 1.53 15.98 0.92
N PRO A 158 1.13 14.86 0.30
CA PRO A 158 -0.03 14.83 -0.58
C PRO A 158 -1.35 14.95 0.22
N GLU A 159 -2.36 15.62 -0.34
CA GLU A 159 -3.68 15.87 0.27
C GLU A 159 -4.60 14.62 0.25
N LEU A 160 -4.20 13.56 0.95
CA LEU A 160 -4.89 12.26 0.99
C LEU A 160 -6.29 12.31 1.62
N SER A 161 -6.59 13.35 2.40
CA SER A 161 -7.89 13.57 3.04
C SER A 161 -9.01 13.76 2.01
N SER A 162 -8.68 14.26 0.83
CA SER A 162 -9.63 14.48 -0.29
C SER A 162 -10.14 13.18 -0.92
N ILE A 163 -9.43 12.06 -0.76
CA ILE A 163 -9.84 10.75 -1.29
C ILE A 163 -10.86 10.14 -0.32
N ILE A 164 -12.13 10.42 -0.54
CA ILE A 164 -13.25 9.93 0.29
C ILE A 164 -14.10 8.86 -0.41
N SER A 165 -13.89 8.66 -1.72
CA SER A 165 -14.66 7.76 -2.56
C SER A 165 -13.74 6.96 -3.50
N LEU A 166 -14.24 5.81 -3.96
CA LEU A 166 -13.61 4.99 -5.00
C LEU A 166 -14.11 5.38 -6.40
N ASP A 167 -15.20 6.16 -6.51
CA ASP A 167 -15.77 6.61 -7.79
C ASP A 167 -15.22 7.96 -8.25
N ASP A 168 -14.76 8.81 -7.31
CA ASP A 168 -14.17 10.13 -7.59
C ASP A 168 -12.79 10.22 -6.93
N ILE A 169 -11.76 9.92 -7.71
CA ILE A 169 -10.38 9.87 -7.26
C ILE A 169 -9.66 11.14 -7.73
N PRO A 170 -9.44 12.14 -6.85
CA PRO A 170 -8.76 13.37 -7.23
C PRO A 170 -7.29 13.08 -7.60
N ASN A 171 -6.76 13.81 -8.57
CA ASN A 171 -5.31 13.80 -8.83
C ASN A 171 -4.61 14.76 -7.86
N ILE A 172 -3.92 14.19 -6.87
CA ILE A 172 -3.20 14.94 -5.84
C ILE A 172 -1.69 15.06 -6.12
N GLY A 173 -1.30 15.12 -7.40
CA GLY A 173 0.07 15.41 -7.83
C GLY A 173 0.84 14.23 -8.42
N VAL A 174 0.14 13.19 -8.87
CA VAL A 174 0.72 12.09 -9.65
C VAL A 174 0.65 12.41 -11.16
N PRO A 175 1.55 11.84 -12.00
CA PRO A 175 1.47 12.00 -13.45
C PRO A 175 0.11 11.56 -14.00
N LYS A 176 -0.38 12.23 -15.05
CA LYS A 176 -1.70 11.95 -15.65
C LYS A 176 -1.85 10.48 -16.09
N GLU A 177 -0.80 9.90 -16.64
CA GLU A 177 -0.78 8.49 -17.04
C GLU A 177 -0.92 7.56 -15.83
N MET A 178 -0.17 7.83 -14.75
CA MET A 178 -0.28 7.08 -13.50
C MET A 178 -1.67 7.23 -12.88
N GLN A 179 -2.25 8.43 -12.89
CA GLN A 179 -3.64 8.64 -12.45
C GLN A 179 -4.61 7.77 -13.24
N GLY A 180 -4.48 7.72 -14.57
CA GLY A 180 -5.31 6.87 -15.43
C GLY A 180 -5.19 5.38 -15.08
N LEU A 181 -3.98 4.91 -14.78
CA LEU A 181 -3.75 3.53 -14.34
C LEU A 181 -4.38 3.24 -12.97
N ILE A 182 -4.29 4.17 -12.01
CA ILE A 182 -4.88 4.05 -10.67
C ILE A 182 -6.41 3.97 -10.77
N VAL A 183 -7.02 4.87 -11.55
CA VAL A 183 -8.46 4.87 -11.80
C VAL A 183 -8.89 3.55 -12.44
N SER A 184 -8.25 3.15 -13.54
CA SER A 184 -8.60 1.90 -14.24
C SER A 184 -8.43 0.66 -13.35
N CYS A 185 -7.36 0.57 -12.55
CA CYS A 185 -7.18 -0.54 -11.62
C CYS A 185 -8.29 -0.59 -10.55
N THR A 186 -8.72 0.58 -10.07
CA THR A 186 -9.81 0.70 -9.10
C THR A 186 -11.14 0.26 -9.71
N GLU A 187 -11.51 0.80 -10.88
CA GLU A 187 -12.74 0.42 -11.59
C GLU A 187 -12.80 -1.08 -11.87
N GLN A 188 -11.71 -1.67 -12.36
CA GLN A 188 -11.63 -3.11 -12.62
C GLN A 188 -11.81 -3.95 -11.34
N ALA A 189 -11.29 -3.49 -10.21
CA ALA A 189 -11.46 -4.16 -8.93
C ALA A 189 -12.92 -4.06 -8.46
N LEU A 190 -13.51 -2.87 -8.50
CA LEU A 190 -14.91 -2.62 -8.14
C LEU A 190 -15.86 -3.48 -8.96
N GLU A 191 -15.71 -3.46 -10.29
CA GLU A 191 -16.55 -4.24 -11.21
C GLU A 191 -16.49 -5.72 -10.88
N LYS A 192 -15.29 -6.24 -10.62
CA LYS A 192 -15.11 -7.63 -10.23
C LYS A 192 -15.73 -7.95 -8.86
N PHE A 193 -15.62 -7.05 -7.89
CA PHE A 193 -16.23 -7.23 -6.56
C PHE A 193 -17.76 -7.19 -6.63
N ARG A 194 -18.33 -6.28 -7.42
CA ARG A 194 -19.76 -6.16 -7.67
C ARG A 194 -20.31 -7.41 -8.37
N THR A 195 -19.73 -7.81 -9.50
CA THR A 195 -20.28 -8.88 -10.35
C THR A 195 -19.95 -10.30 -9.86
N LYS A 196 -18.71 -10.55 -9.43
CA LYS A 196 -18.26 -11.92 -9.11
C LYS A 196 -18.38 -12.28 -7.65
N TYR A 197 -18.34 -11.28 -6.76
CA TYR A 197 -18.29 -11.49 -5.31
C TYR A 197 -19.49 -10.89 -4.58
N GLY A 198 -20.43 -10.27 -5.30
CA GLY A 198 -21.74 -9.85 -4.80
C GLY A 198 -21.74 -8.57 -3.95
N TYR A 199 -20.72 -7.72 -4.05
CA TYR A 199 -20.68 -6.43 -3.36
C TYR A 199 -21.33 -5.35 -4.21
N LYS A 200 -22.65 -5.42 -4.40
CA LYS A 200 -23.39 -4.54 -5.33
C LYS A 200 -23.33 -3.06 -4.97
N GLU A 201 -23.20 -2.75 -3.68
CA GLU A 201 -23.21 -1.39 -3.12
C GLU A 201 -21.79 -0.86 -2.86
N LEU A 202 -20.75 -1.54 -3.36
CA LEU A 202 -19.37 -1.14 -3.14
C LEU A 202 -19.07 0.20 -3.80
#